data_AF-A0A061HHT0-F1
#
_entry.id   AF-A0A061HHT0-F1
#
_cell.length_a   1.000
_cell.length_b   1.000
_cell.length_c   1.000
_cell.angle_alpha   90.00
_cell.angle_beta   90.00
_cell.angle_gamma   90.00
#
_symmetry.space_group_name_H-M   'P 1'
#
loop_
_entity.id
_entity.type
_entity.pdbx_description
1 polymer ?
#
loop_
_entity_poly.entity_id
_entity_poly.type
_entity_poly.pdbx_seq_one_letter_code
_entity_poly.pdbx_strand_id
1 'polypeptide(L)'
;MLDPFFPPPAFLQSFITPVSEFFNLRTLPLHIHEIIAAFLLHYTIFEYVAPFASSKLLPAKYGKLPINSKLRWNIHCASMVQSVTISILTIYTLAFDKERLNMTSEERIWGYTGAAGLIQALACGYFLFDLVAMVRHLDVFGVPMLIHAASCFATYSIGFV
;
A
#
# COMPACT_ATOMS: atom_id res chain seq x y z
N MET A 1 2.12 19.97 2.89
CA MET A 1 1.49 20.09 1.56
C MET A 1 0.04 19.63 1.67
N LEU A 2 -0.93 20.28 0.98
CA LEU A 2 -2.27 19.69 0.79
C LEU A 2 -2.09 18.31 0.16
N ASP A 3 -2.90 17.35 0.57
CA ASP A 3 -2.94 16.04 -0.08
C ASP A 3 -3.00 16.23 -1.61
N PRO A 4 -2.04 15.71 -2.39
CA PRO A 4 -2.07 15.87 -3.85
C PRO A 4 -3.18 15.03 -4.50
N PHE A 5 -3.87 14.18 -3.75
CA PHE A 5 -5.02 13.41 -4.20
C PHE A 5 -6.35 14.13 -3.97
N PHE A 6 -7.44 13.56 -4.52
CA PHE A 6 -8.78 14.12 -4.35
C PHE A 6 -9.31 13.84 -2.94
N PRO A 7 -10.21 14.67 -2.38
CA PRO A 7 -10.75 14.42 -1.04
C PRO A 7 -11.53 13.09 -0.97
N PRO A 8 -11.55 12.42 0.20
CA PRO A 8 -12.28 11.17 0.37
C PRO A 8 -13.77 11.35 0.07
N PRO A 9 -14.43 10.41 -0.62
CA PRO A 9 -15.88 10.40 -0.73
C PRO A 9 -16.53 10.39 0.66
N ALA A 10 -17.47 11.30 0.89
CA ALA A 10 -18.08 11.52 2.22
C ALA A 10 -18.68 10.25 2.83
N PHE A 11 -19.24 9.35 2.00
CA PHE A 11 -19.79 8.09 2.45
C PHE A 11 -18.72 7.12 2.98
N LEU A 12 -17.55 7.04 2.33
CA LEU A 12 -16.43 6.19 2.77
C LEU A 12 -15.84 6.73 4.07
N GLN A 13 -15.69 8.05 4.14
CA GLN A 13 -15.22 8.71 5.35
C GLN A 13 -16.15 8.40 6.52
N SER A 14 -17.47 8.63 6.35
CA SER A 14 -18.47 8.36 7.38
C SER A 14 -18.53 6.87 7.79
N PHE A 15 -18.31 5.96 6.84
CA PHE A 15 -18.31 4.52 7.11
C PHE A 15 -17.12 4.09 7.98
N ILE A 16 -15.93 4.66 7.77
CA ILE A 16 -14.72 4.28 8.51
C ILE A 16 -14.55 5.05 9.82
N THR A 17 -15.20 6.20 9.99
CA THR A 17 -15.10 7.04 11.19
C THR A 17 -15.32 6.27 12.50
N PRO A 18 -16.34 5.39 12.66
CA PRO A 18 -16.53 4.67 13.93
C PRO A 18 -15.35 3.77 14.30
N VAL A 19 -14.73 3.12 13.30
CA VAL A 19 -13.55 2.27 13.49
C VAL A 19 -12.33 3.14 13.83
N SER A 20 -12.18 4.26 13.12
CA SER A 20 -11.14 5.25 13.36
C SER A 20 -11.22 5.82 14.79
N GLU A 21 -12.40 6.20 15.27
CA GLU A 21 -12.60 6.71 16.63
C GLU A 21 -12.32 5.64 17.69
N PHE A 22 -12.76 4.40 17.46
CA PHE A 22 -12.53 3.30 18.38
C PHE A 22 -11.03 2.99 18.59
N PHE A 23 -10.24 3.00 17.51
CA PHE A 23 -8.79 2.74 17.55
C PHE A 23 -7.94 4.02 17.65
N ASN A 24 -8.56 5.20 17.77
CA ASN A 24 -7.90 6.51 17.75
C ASN A 24 -6.99 6.73 16.51
N LEU A 25 -7.44 6.27 15.34
CA LEU A 25 -6.78 6.41 14.04
C LEU A 25 -7.26 7.69 13.34
N ARG A 26 -6.92 8.86 13.88
CA ARG A 26 -7.47 10.17 13.51
C ARG A 26 -7.32 10.54 12.03
N THR A 27 -6.24 10.10 11.38
CA THR A 27 -5.96 10.45 9.98
C THR A 27 -6.48 9.41 8.98
N LEU A 28 -6.94 8.24 9.45
CA LEU A 28 -7.47 7.16 8.59
C LEU A 28 -8.66 7.63 7.72
N PRO A 29 -9.67 8.35 8.22
CA PRO A 29 -10.81 8.78 7.40
C PRO A 29 -10.42 9.75 6.29
N LEU A 30 -9.28 10.44 6.40
CA LEU A 30 -8.77 11.34 5.37
C LEU A 30 -8.25 10.54 4.16
N HIS A 31 -7.65 9.38 4.40
CA HIS A 31 -6.92 8.60 3.39
C HIS A 31 -7.56 7.26 3.02
N ILE A 32 -8.75 6.94 3.52
CA ILE A 32 -9.41 5.63 3.29
C ILE A 32 -9.56 5.27 1.81
N HIS A 33 -9.87 6.27 0.98
CA HIS A 33 -10.03 6.10 -0.46
C HIS A 33 -8.71 5.75 -1.17
N GLU A 34 -7.58 6.25 -0.66
CA GLU A 34 -6.24 5.96 -1.17
C GLU A 34 -5.78 4.56 -0.78
N ILE A 35 -6.10 4.11 0.44
CA ILE A 35 -5.87 2.71 0.88
C ILE A 35 -6.62 1.76 -0.07
N ILE A 36 -7.89 2.05 -0.37
CA ILE A 36 -8.70 1.26 -1.30
C ILE A 36 -8.10 1.31 -2.72
N ALA A 37 -7.71 2.49 -3.20
CA ALA A 37 -7.12 2.64 -4.52
C ALA A 37 -5.80 1.85 -4.64
N ALA A 38 -4.93 1.93 -3.64
CA ALA A 38 -3.69 1.17 -3.58
C ALA A 38 -3.94 -0.33 -3.51
N PHE A 39 -4.90 -0.78 -2.70
CA PHE A 39 -5.31 -2.19 -2.66
C PHE A 39 -5.74 -2.68 -4.05
N LEU A 40 -6.65 -1.96 -4.70
CA LEU A 40 -7.18 -2.32 -6.01
C LEU A 40 -6.11 -2.29 -7.09
N LEU A 41 -5.19 -1.32 -7.05
CA LEU A 41 -4.06 -1.24 -7.96
C LEU A 41 -3.19 -2.50 -7.86
N HIS A 42 -2.75 -2.86 -6.65
CA HIS A 42 -1.86 -4.01 -6.47
C HIS A 42 -2.57 -5.34 -6.73
N TYR A 43 -3.84 -5.46 -6.37
CA TYR A 43 -4.68 -6.59 -6.76
C TYR A 43 -4.75 -6.74 -8.28
N THR A 44 -4.99 -5.63 -8.99
CA THR A 44 -5.07 -5.62 -10.45
C THR A 44 -3.73 -5.98 -11.09
N ILE A 45 -2.62 -5.50 -10.52
CA ILE A 45 -1.29 -5.85 -10.98
C ILE A 45 -1.05 -7.35 -10.81
N PHE A 46 -1.34 -7.89 -9.64
CA PHE A 46 -1.11 -9.30 -9.33
C PHE A 46 -1.96 -10.26 -10.17
N GLU A 47 -3.26 -10.01 -10.26
CA GLU A 47 -4.21 -10.94 -10.89
C GLU A 47 -4.21 -10.82 -12.42
N TYR A 48 -3.98 -9.62 -12.97
CA TYR A 48 -4.17 -9.35 -14.40
C TYR A 48 -2.92 -8.80 -15.10
N VAL A 49 -2.35 -7.70 -14.63
CA VAL A 49 -1.29 -6.99 -15.39
C VAL A 49 -0.01 -7.81 -15.44
N ALA A 50 0.47 -8.32 -14.30
CA ALA A 50 1.68 -9.12 -14.22
C ALA A 50 1.60 -10.40 -15.07
N PRO A 51 0.54 -11.23 -14.98
CA PRO A 51 0.43 -12.41 -15.85
C PRO A 51 0.32 -12.05 -17.34
N PHE A 52 -0.45 -11.03 -17.70
CA PHE A 52 -0.60 -10.58 -19.09
C PHE A 52 0.72 -10.03 -19.66
N ALA A 53 1.35 -9.08 -18.97
CA ALA A 53 2.60 -8.49 -19.42
C ALA A 53 3.73 -9.51 -19.47
N SER A 54 3.86 -10.36 -18.44
CA SER A 54 4.93 -11.36 -18.36
C SER A 54 4.78 -12.46 -19.41
N SER A 55 3.54 -12.89 -19.71
CA SER A 55 3.30 -13.87 -20.78
C SER A 55 3.62 -13.31 -22.17
N LYS A 56 3.40 -12.02 -22.41
CA LYS A 56 3.76 -11.36 -23.69
C LYS A 56 5.24 -11.04 -23.82
N LEU A 57 5.85 -10.48 -22.78
CA LEU A 57 7.23 -10.01 -22.80
C LEU A 57 8.25 -11.14 -22.61
N LEU A 58 7.91 -12.15 -21.82
CA LEU A 58 8.81 -13.24 -21.42
C LEU A 58 8.17 -14.62 -21.63
N PRO A 59 7.61 -14.95 -22.82
CA PRO A 59 6.84 -16.17 -23.03
C PRO A 59 7.65 -17.44 -22.76
N ALA A 60 8.94 -17.44 -23.14
CA ALA A 60 9.82 -18.58 -22.95
C ALA A 60 10.18 -18.85 -21.47
N LYS A 61 10.12 -17.83 -20.61
CA LYS A 61 10.40 -17.96 -19.17
C LYS A 61 9.11 -18.09 -18.39
N TYR A 62 8.26 -17.06 -18.40
CA TYR A 62 7.03 -17.02 -17.63
C TYR A 62 6.02 -18.07 -18.09
N GLY A 63 5.88 -18.28 -19.40
CA GLY A 63 4.91 -19.23 -19.94
C GLY A 63 5.10 -20.66 -19.43
N LYS A 64 6.37 -21.07 -19.25
CA LYS A 64 6.77 -22.41 -18.79
C LYS A 64 6.75 -22.58 -17.27
N LEU A 65 6.51 -21.52 -16.49
CA LEU A 65 6.46 -21.62 -15.04
C LEU A 65 5.23 -22.44 -14.58
N PRO A 66 5.40 -23.30 -13.55
CA PRO A 66 4.27 -23.87 -12.82
C PRO A 66 3.39 -22.78 -12.21
N ILE A 67 2.13 -23.10 -11.93
CA ILE A 67 1.15 -22.15 -11.39
C ILE A 67 1.63 -21.46 -10.10
N ASN A 68 2.21 -22.21 -9.17
CA ASN A 68 2.73 -21.67 -7.90
C ASN A 68 3.90 -20.70 -8.15
N SER A 69 4.77 -20.99 -9.11
CA SER A 69 5.87 -20.09 -9.49
C SER A 69 5.37 -18.84 -10.22
N LYS A 70 4.27 -18.93 -10.98
CA LYS A 70 3.62 -17.77 -11.58
C LYS A 70 3.01 -16.86 -10.52
N LEU A 71 2.38 -17.41 -9.48
CA LEU A 71 1.87 -16.61 -8.35
C LEU A 71 3.00 -15.88 -7.62
N ARG A 72 4.12 -16.56 -7.34
CA ARG A 72 5.33 -15.92 -6.77
C ARG A 72 5.92 -14.85 -7.69
N TRP A 73 5.92 -15.09 -8.99
CA TRP A 73 6.36 -14.09 -9.96
C TRP A 73 5.47 -12.85 -9.92
N ASN A 74 4.15 -13.04 -9.96
CA ASN A 74 3.18 -11.95 -9.99
C ASN A 74 3.23 -11.10 -8.71
N ILE A 75 3.41 -11.73 -7.53
CA ILE A 75 3.54 -10.97 -6.28
C ILE A 75 4.80 -10.10 -6.30
N HIS A 76 5.93 -10.61 -6.82
CA HIS A 76 7.15 -9.81 -6.96
C HIS A 76 6.98 -8.62 -7.92
N CYS A 77 6.19 -8.77 -8.99
CA CYS A 77 5.84 -7.64 -9.85
C CYS A 77 5.07 -6.56 -9.09
N ALA A 78 4.05 -6.95 -8.29
CA ALA A 78 3.30 -6.02 -7.47
C ALA A 78 4.19 -5.32 -6.43
N SER A 79 5.06 -6.07 -5.73
CA SER A 79 6.01 -5.51 -4.77
C SER A 79 7.03 -4.57 -5.40
N MET A 80 7.46 -4.84 -6.63
CA MET A 80 8.39 -3.95 -7.37
C MET A 80 7.73 -2.62 -7.71
N VAL A 81 6.46 -2.64 -8.16
CA VAL A 81 5.71 -1.40 -8.42
C VAL A 81 5.59 -0.59 -7.14
N GLN A 82 5.21 -1.24 -6.03
CA GLN A 82 5.11 -0.57 -4.74
C GLN A 82 6.43 0.05 -4.30
N SER A 83 7.52 -0.70 -4.34
CA SER A 83 8.82 -0.24 -3.83
C SER A 83 9.36 0.94 -4.63
N VAL A 84 9.22 0.91 -5.96
CA VAL A 84 9.58 2.03 -6.84
C VAL A 84 8.71 3.25 -6.56
N THR A 85 7.38 3.08 -6.48
CA THR A 85 6.44 4.18 -6.23
C THR A 85 6.72 4.86 -4.89
N ILE A 86 6.81 4.10 -3.79
CA ILE A 86 7.10 4.66 -2.46
C ILE A 86 8.47 5.32 -2.42
N SER A 87 9.49 4.75 -3.06
CA SER A 87 10.83 5.35 -3.10
C SER A 87 10.83 6.71 -3.79
N ILE A 88 10.17 6.82 -4.95
CA ILE A 88 10.05 8.07 -5.70
C ILE A 88 9.28 9.11 -4.88
N LEU A 89 8.13 8.74 -4.31
CA LEU A 89 7.31 9.65 -3.51
C LEU A 89 8.02 10.09 -2.23
N THR A 90 8.78 9.19 -1.59
CA THR A 90 9.60 9.53 -0.42
C THR A 90 10.68 10.53 -0.79
N ILE A 91 11.43 10.32 -1.87
CA ILE A 91 12.43 11.28 -2.32
C ILE A 91 11.78 12.63 -2.66
N TYR A 92 10.63 12.62 -3.32
CA TYR A 92 9.87 13.82 -3.65
C TYR A 92 9.45 14.59 -2.38
N THR A 93 8.85 13.92 -1.40
CA THR A 93 8.41 14.57 -0.16
C THR A 93 9.57 15.08 0.68
N LEU A 94 10.70 14.35 0.70
CA LEU A 94 11.93 14.81 1.35
C LEU A 94 12.50 16.09 0.71
N ALA A 95 12.35 16.26 -0.60
CA ALA A 95 12.93 17.38 -1.35
C ALA A 95 11.97 18.57 -1.52
N PHE A 96 10.66 18.35 -1.59
CA PHE A 96 9.70 19.36 -2.05
C PHE A 96 8.54 19.66 -1.09
N ASP A 97 8.28 18.85 -0.05
CA ASP A 97 7.25 19.18 0.94
C ASP A 97 7.75 20.28 1.88
N LYS A 98 7.45 21.54 1.53
CA LYS A 98 7.85 22.73 2.29
C LYS A 98 7.37 22.70 3.73
N GLU A 99 6.21 22.11 4.00
CA GLU A 99 5.68 22.00 5.35
C GLU A 99 6.60 21.11 6.20
N ARG A 100 6.89 19.91 5.70
CA ARG A 100 7.85 18.99 6.32
C ARG A 100 9.27 19.57 6.43
N LEU A 101 9.71 20.32 5.42
CA LEU A 101 11.04 20.96 5.43
C LEU A 101 11.16 22.00 6.55
N ASN A 102 10.08 22.71 6.85
CA ASN A 102 10.04 23.72 7.90
C ASN A 102 9.77 23.13 9.31
N MET A 103 9.43 21.84 9.40
CA MET A 103 9.25 21.15 10.68
C MET A 103 10.58 20.91 11.41
N THR A 104 10.55 21.07 12.73
CA THR A 104 11.56 20.59 13.68
C THR A 104 11.65 19.06 13.69
N SER A 105 12.67 18.51 14.34
CA SER A 105 12.82 17.05 14.48
C SER A 105 11.65 16.40 15.20
N GLU A 106 11.06 17.09 16.19
CA GLU A 106 9.89 16.60 16.93
C GLU A 106 8.64 16.60 16.06
N GLU A 107 8.38 17.70 15.35
CA GLU A 107 7.25 17.80 14.41
C GLU A 107 7.38 16.82 13.24
N ARG A 108 8.58 16.40 12.84
CA ARG A 108 8.75 15.35 11.82
C ARG A 108 8.41 13.95 12.31
N ILE A 109 8.43 13.72 13.63
CA ILE A 109 8.10 12.43 14.25
C ILE A 109 6.59 12.36 14.52
N TRP A 110 6.00 13.44 15.04
CA TRP A 110 4.62 13.45 15.53
C TRP A 110 3.64 14.24 14.65
N GLY A 111 4.16 15.06 13.74
CA GLY A 111 3.36 15.91 12.87
C GLY A 111 2.78 15.13 11.70
N TYR A 112 1.76 15.74 11.11
CA TYR A 112 1.04 15.23 9.96
C TYR A 112 1.23 16.18 8.79
N THR A 113 1.52 15.63 7.60
CA THR A 113 1.34 16.34 6.33
C THR A 113 0.53 15.44 5.40
N GLY A 114 -0.26 16.03 4.49
CA GLY A 114 -1.06 15.25 3.55
C GLY A 114 -0.20 14.32 2.68
N ALA A 115 1.02 14.74 2.33
CA ALA A 115 1.93 13.91 1.54
C ALA A 115 2.49 12.71 2.34
N ALA A 116 2.78 12.90 3.63
CA ALA A 116 3.17 11.79 4.51
C ALA A 116 1.99 10.81 4.73
N GLY A 117 0.79 11.34 4.93
CA GLY A 117 -0.45 10.57 5.03
C GLY A 117 -0.72 9.73 3.77
N LEU A 118 -0.58 10.32 2.59
CA LEU A 118 -0.69 9.61 1.31
C LEU A 118 0.32 8.46 1.19
N ILE A 119 1.61 8.70 1.48
CA ILE A 119 2.64 7.65 1.42
C ILE A 119 2.28 6.49 2.37
N GLN A 120 1.82 6.81 3.58
CA GLN A 120 1.36 5.82 4.54
C GLN A 120 0.13 5.05 4.04
N ALA A 121 -0.82 5.73 3.40
CA ALA A 121 -2.02 5.12 2.83
C ALA A 121 -1.73 4.17 1.67
N LEU A 122 -0.80 4.56 0.78
CA LEU A 122 -0.31 3.69 -0.29
C LEU A 122 0.38 2.44 0.27
N ALA A 123 1.17 2.60 1.34
CA ALA A 123 1.80 1.47 2.03
C ALA A 123 0.77 0.57 2.72
N CYS A 124 -0.19 1.15 3.45
CA CYS A 124 -1.26 0.41 4.11
C CYS A 124 -2.11 -0.38 3.11
N GLY A 125 -2.51 0.24 1.99
CA GLY A 125 -3.29 -0.43 0.95
C GLY A 125 -2.53 -1.56 0.25
N TYR A 126 -1.22 -1.40 0.02
CA TYR A 126 -0.36 -2.48 -0.47
C TYR A 126 -0.32 -3.66 0.51
N PHE A 127 -0.11 -3.41 1.81
CA PHE A 127 -0.05 -4.51 2.79
C PHE A 127 -1.42 -5.12 3.10
N LEU A 128 -2.52 -4.39 2.90
CA LEU A 128 -3.86 -4.97 2.88
C LEU A 128 -4.00 -5.97 1.73
N PHE A 129 -3.50 -5.61 0.54
CA PHE A 129 -3.47 -6.50 -0.61
C PHE A 129 -2.58 -7.72 -0.33
N ASP A 130 -1.39 -7.51 0.23
CA ASP A 130 -0.44 -8.58 0.56
C ASP A 130 -1.06 -9.56 1.56
N LEU A 131 -1.73 -9.05 2.61
CA LEU A 131 -2.44 -9.88 3.59
C LEU A 131 -3.52 -10.74 2.93
N VAL A 132 -4.36 -10.15 2.06
CA VAL A 132 -5.39 -10.89 1.32
C VAL A 132 -4.76 -11.95 0.40
N ALA A 133 -3.67 -11.63 -0.29
CA ALA A 133 -2.95 -12.57 -1.14
C ALA A 133 -2.34 -13.74 -0.35
N MET A 134 -1.74 -13.46 0.80
CA MET A 134 -1.17 -14.49 1.69
C MET A 134 -2.24 -15.40 2.29
N VAL A 135 -3.41 -14.87 2.64
CA VAL A 135 -4.56 -15.68 3.08
C VAL A 135 -5.08 -16.56 1.94
N ARG A 136 -5.29 -15.99 0.74
CA ARG A 136 -5.83 -16.71 -0.43
C ARG A 136 -4.92 -17.84 -0.92
N HIS A 137 -3.61 -17.64 -0.83
CA HIS A 137 -2.60 -18.56 -1.37
C HIS A 137 -1.66 -19.07 -0.26
N LEU A 138 -2.22 -19.37 0.91
CA LEU A 138 -1.47 -19.81 2.08
C LEU A 138 -0.68 -21.10 1.84
N ASP A 139 -1.23 -22.01 1.03
CA ASP A 139 -0.58 -23.25 0.59
C ASP A 139 0.66 -22.99 -0.28
N VAL A 140 0.68 -21.87 -1.00
CA VAL A 140 1.82 -21.45 -1.82
C VAL A 140 2.83 -20.67 -1.00
N PHE A 141 2.41 -19.62 -0.28
CA PHE A 141 3.34 -18.70 0.38
C PHE A 141 3.76 -19.13 1.78
N GLY A 142 2.92 -19.90 2.47
CA GLY A 142 3.18 -20.41 3.81
C GLY A 142 2.87 -19.41 4.94
N VAL A 143 2.74 -19.96 6.15
CA VAL A 143 2.44 -19.20 7.38
C VAL A 143 3.44 -18.07 7.68
N PRO A 144 4.77 -18.21 7.46
CA PRO A 144 5.70 -17.11 7.73
C PRO A 144 5.38 -15.83 6.95
N MET A 145 4.97 -15.97 5.68
CA MET A 145 4.59 -14.82 4.86
C MET A 145 3.26 -14.19 5.30
N LEU A 146 2.31 -15.00 5.79
CA LEU A 146 1.09 -14.47 6.38
C LEU A 146 1.36 -13.61 7.63
N ILE A 147 2.26 -14.07 8.52
CA ILE A 147 2.67 -13.31 9.70
C ILE A 147 3.36 -12.01 9.29
N HIS A 148 4.22 -12.05 8.28
CA HIS A 148 4.85 -10.85 7.71
C HIS A 148 3.80 -9.85 7.23
N ALA A 149 2.88 -10.27 6.35
CA ALA A 149 1.86 -9.40 5.79
C ALA A 149 0.94 -8.80 6.88
N ALA A 150 0.55 -9.60 7.87
CA ALA A 150 -0.25 -9.13 9.00
C ALA A 150 0.49 -8.09 9.85
N SER A 151 1.78 -8.34 10.14
CA SER A 151 2.61 -7.42 10.94
C SER A 151 2.83 -6.09 10.21
N CYS A 152 3.11 -6.13 8.91
CA CYS A 152 3.25 -4.94 8.11
C CYS A 152 1.92 -4.18 7.99
N PHE A 153 0.80 -4.86 7.71
CA PHE A 153 -0.50 -4.21 7.65
C PHE A 153 -0.87 -3.52 8.97
N ALA A 154 -0.63 -4.19 10.11
CA ALA A 154 -0.82 -3.58 11.42
C ALA A 154 0.07 -2.34 11.62
N THR A 155 1.35 -2.42 11.24
CA THR A 155 2.32 -1.32 11.40
C THR A 155 1.90 -0.07 10.63
N TYR A 156 1.46 -0.22 9.39
CA TYR A 156 0.99 0.93 8.59
C TYR A 156 -0.41 1.40 8.97
N SER A 157 -1.22 0.55 9.60
CA SER A 157 -2.54 0.93 10.11
C SER A 157 -2.43 1.78 11.39
N ILE A 158 -1.54 1.43 12.32
CA ILE A 158 -1.38 2.20 13.57
C ILE A 158 -0.70 3.55 13.36
N GLY A 159 -0.10 3.79 12.19
CA GLY A 159 0.46 5.10 11.84
C GLY A 159 -0.59 6.18 11.63
N PHE A 160 -1.88 5.83 11.52
CA PHE A 160 -2.96 6.80 11.28
C PHE A 160 -3.38 7.58 12.54
N VAL A 161 -2.50 7.75 13.52
CA VAL A 161 -2.75 8.48 14.78
C VAL A 161 -2.87 9.99 14.60
#